data_AF-A0A2K9HIC8-F1
#
_entry.id   AF-A0A2K9HIC8-F1
#
_cell.length_a   1.000
_cell.length_b   1.000
_cell.length_c   1.000
_cell.angle_alpha   90.00
_cell.angle_beta   90.00
_cell.angle_gamma   90.00
#
_symmetry.space_group_name_H-M   'P 1'
#
loop_
_entity.id
_entity.type
_entity.pdbx_description
1 polymer ?
#
loop_
_entity_poly.entity_id
_entity_poly.type
_entity_poly.pdbx_seq_one_letter_code
_entity_poly.pdbx_strand_id
1 'polypeptide(L)' 'MNIKLLPEYTWVKTNKGITGTILEVFAGKKPAYLVEYYPLSQVSEDDDESFFVDPKDIVDYKLPRYLNRK' A
#
# COMPACT_ATOMS: atom_id res chain seq x y z
N MET A 1 -13.84 9.93 12.78
CA MET A 1 -12.54 9.23 12.93
C MET A 1 -11.53 9.94 12.07
N ASN A 2 -10.51 10.55 12.68
CA ASN A 2 -9.37 11.10 11.94
C ASN A 2 -8.45 9.93 11.57
N ILE A 3 -8.72 9.27 10.44
CA ILE A 3 -7.86 8.19 9.94
C ILE A 3 -6.61 8.87 9.38
N LYS A 4 -5.49 8.79 10.11
CA LYS A 4 -4.20 9.25 9.61
C LYS A 4 -3.80 8.35 8.44
N LEU A 5 -3.79 8.89 7.23
CA LEU A 5 -3.43 8.13 6.03
C LEU A 5 -1.92 7.83 6.03
N LEU A 6 -1.58 6.63 5.56
CA LEU A 6 -0.21 6.26 5.22
C LEU A 6 0.26 7.03 3.96
N PRO A 7 1.53 7.47 3.91
CA PRO A 7 2.07 8.15 2.75
C PRO A 7 2.36 7.17 1.59
N GLU A 8 2.58 7.73 0.39
CA GLU A 8 3.12 6.99 -0.75
C GLU A 8 4.43 6.28 -0.40
N TYR A 9 4.75 5.23 -1.16
CA TYR A 9 5.91 4.34 -0.96
C TYR A 9 5.92 3.59 0.39
N THR A 10 4.80 3.62 1.11
CA THR A 10 4.61 2.75 2.27
C THR A 10 4.34 1.34 1.78
N TRP A 11 5.15 0.39 2.25
CA TRP A 11 4.86 -1.02 2.06
C TRP A 11 3.71 -1.43 2.99
N VAL A 12 2.74 -2.18 2.47
CA VAL A 12 1.55 -2.60 3.21
C VAL A 12 1.27 -4.09 3.03
N LYS A 13 0.69 -4.71 4.06
CA LYS A 13 0.08 -6.03 4.02
C LYS A 13 -1.42 -5.90 4.30
N THR A 14 -2.23 -6.48 3.44
CA THR A 14 -3.69 -6.48 3.61
C THR A 14 -4.17 -7.68 4.44
N ASN A 15 -5.41 -7.61 4.94
CA ASN A 15 -6.09 -8.71 5.63
C ASN A 15 -6.27 -9.97 4.77
N LYS A 16 -6.18 -9.87 3.44
CA LYS A 16 -6.17 -10.99 2.49
C LYS A 16 -4.79 -11.62 2.30
N GLY A 17 -3.76 -11.12 3.00
CA GLY A 17 -2.37 -11.59 2.85
C GLY A 17 -1.62 -11.01 1.65
N ILE A 18 -2.28 -10.20 0.80
CA ILE A 18 -1.68 -9.53 -0.35
C ILE A 18 -0.79 -8.40 0.15
N THR A 19 0.42 -8.29 -0.40
CA THR A 19 1.41 -7.26 -0.07
C THR A 19 1.68 -6.36 -1.27
N GLY A 20 1.98 -5.09 -1.00
CA GLY A 20 2.29 -4.14 -2.05
C GLY A 20 2.80 -2.82 -1.51
N THR A 21 3.05 -1.88 -2.41
CA THR A 21 3.54 -0.53 -2.10
C THR A 21 2.49 0.50 -2.50
N ILE A 22 2.16 1.44 -1.62
CA ILE A 22 1.23 2.53 -1.96
C ILE A 22 1.87 3.40 -3.04
N LEU A 23 1.22 3.48 -4.20
CA LEU A 23 1.62 4.39 -5.29
C LEU A 23 0.97 5.77 -5.14
N GLU A 24 -0.32 5.80 -4.76
CA GLU A 24 -1.09 7.06 -4.68
C GLU A 24 -2.04 7.05 -3.49
N VAL A 25 -2.25 8.22 -2.88
CA VAL A 25 -3.13 8.43 -1.72
C VAL A 25 -4.31 9.34 -2.10
N PHE A 26 -5.52 8.79 -2.09
CA PHE A 26 -6.76 9.54 -2.37
C PHE A 26 -7.40 10.06 -1.08
N ALA A 27 -6.96 11.23 -0.61
CA ALA A 27 -7.51 11.84 0.60
C ALA A 27 -9.02 12.09 0.52
N GLY A 28 -9.78 11.57 1.48
CA GLY A 28 -11.23 11.76 1.59
C GLY A 28 -12.08 10.93 0.61
N LYS A 29 -11.47 10.04 -0.19
CA LYS A 29 -12.18 9.11 -1.08
C LYS A 29 -12.03 7.66 -0.60
N LYS A 30 -12.93 6.79 -1.07
CA LYS A 30 -12.80 5.33 -0.98
C LYS A 30 -12.77 4.77 -2.39
N PRO A 31 -11.80 3.91 -2.73
CA PRO A 31 -10.67 3.47 -1.92
C PRO A 31 -9.67 4.61 -1.63
N ALA A 32 -8.89 4.50 -0.53
CA ALA A 32 -7.95 5.54 -0.13
C ALA A 32 -6.56 5.39 -0.75
N TYR A 33 -6.23 4.21 -1.28
CA TYR A 33 -4.91 3.90 -1.82
C TYR A 33 -4.99 3.17 -3.15
N LEU A 34 -4.11 3.53 -4.08
CA LEU A 34 -3.66 2.66 -5.17
C LEU A 34 -2.36 1.98 -4.71
N VAL A 35 -2.30 0.66 -4.82
CA VAL A 35 -1.18 -0.16 -4.34
C VAL A 35 -0.64 -1.01 -5.48
N GLU A 36 0.65 -0.93 -5.74
CA GLU A 36 1.38 -1.81 -6.64
C GLU A 36 1.66 -3.14 -5.94
N TYR A 37 1.27 -4.25 -6.56
CA TYR A 37 1.47 -5.58 -6.03
C TYR A 37 2.96 -5.93 -5.97
N TYR A 38 3.38 -6.45 -4.82
CA TYR A 38 4.74 -6.95 -4.62
C TYR A 38 4.69 -8.46 -4.44
N PRO A 39 4.90 -9.26 -5.51
CA PRO A 39 4.91 -10.70 -5.40
C PRO A 39 6.13 -11.20 -4.62
N LEU A 40 5.93 -12.18 -3.74
CA LEU A 40 7.02 -12.88 -3.04
C LEU A 40 7.84 -13.80 -3.96
N SER A 41 7.39 -14.03 -5.20
CA SER A 41 8.01 -14.96 -6.15
C SER A 41 7.39 -14.76 -7.54
N GLN A 42 8.20 -14.23 -8.47
CA GLN A 42 8.06 -14.39 -9.93
C GLN A 42 6.67 -14.11 -10.52
N VAL A 43 6.37 -12.85 -10.80
CA VAL A 43 5.40 -12.48 -11.84
C VAL A 43 6.24 -12.03 -13.03
N SER A 44 5.90 -12.52 -14.23
CA SER A 44 6.55 -12.17 -15.49
C SER A 44 6.61 -10.65 -15.65
N GLU A 45 7.67 -10.16 -16.29
CA GLU A 45 8.06 -8.74 -16.43
C GLU A 45 7.02 -7.78 -17.04
N ASP A 46 5.78 -8.24 -17.31
CA ASP A 46 4.80 -7.56 -18.14
C ASP A 46 3.52 -7.08 -17.44
N ASP A 47 3.30 -7.35 -16.15
CA ASP A 47 2.11 -6.83 -15.45
C ASP A 47 2.46 -6.27 -14.06
N ASP A 48 2.68 -4.95 -13.98
CA ASP A 48 2.62 -4.17 -12.74
C ASP A 48 1.18 -4.19 -12.21
N GLU A 49 0.75 -5.32 -11.63
CA GLU A 49 -0.59 -5.47 -11.10
C GLU A 49 -0.81 -4.45 -9.98
N SER A 50 -1.76 -3.54 -10.16
CA SER A 50 -2.15 -2.57 -9.14
C SER A 50 -3.57 -2.86 -8.63
N PHE A 51 -3.78 -2.63 -7.34
CA PHE A 51 -5.07 -2.84 -6.70
C PHE A 51 -5.40 -1.73 -5.71
N PHE A 52 -6.69 -1.54 -5.48
CA PHE A 52 -7.17 -0.51 -4.57
C PHE A 52 -7.35 -1.05 -3.15
N VAL A 53 -6.97 -0.24 -2.16
CA VAL A 53 -7.02 -0.62 -0.74
C VAL A 53 -7.69 0.48 0.10
N ASP A 54 -8.61 0.07 0.99
CA ASP A 54 -9.11 0.94 2.05
C ASP A 54 -8.20 0.85 3.29
N PRO A 55 -8.08 1.91 4.12
CA PRO A 55 -7.23 1.90 5.31
C PRO A 55 -7.58 0.82 6.33
N LYS A 56 -8.87 0.41 6.38
CA LYS A 56 -9.35 -0.66 7.27
C LYS A 56 -8.84 -2.05 6.90
N ASP A 57 -8.38 -2.22 5.67
CA ASP A 57 -7.94 -3.52 5.15
C ASP A 57 -6.43 -3.74 5.34
N ILE A 58 -5.69 -2.71 5.76
CA ILE A 58 -4.24 -2.78 6.04
C ILE A 58 -4.02 -3.29 7.47
N VAL A 59 -3.30 -4.40 7.60
CA VAL A 59 -3.01 -5.06 8.89
C VAL A 59 -1.56 -4.90 9.34
N ASP A 60 -0.64 -4.58 8.43
CA ASP A 60 0.76 -4.27 8.72
C ASP A 60 1.31 -3.29 7.69
N TYR A 61 2.28 -2.46 8.09
CA TYR A 61 2.92 -1.51 7.18
C TYR A 61 4.35 -1.16 7.61
N LYS A 62 5.17 -0.77 6.62
CA LYS A 62 6.51 -0.22 6.83
C LYS A 62 6.63 1.10 6.11
N LEU A 63 6.85 2.17 6.87
CA LEU A 63 7.05 3.51 6.33
C LEU A 63 8.30 3.55 5.44
N PRO A 64 8.30 4.40 4.40
CA PRO A 64 9.45 4.54 3.54
C PRO A 64 10.67 5.09 4.31
N ARG A 65 11.86 4.66 3.87
CA ARG A 65 13.13 4.94 4.59
C ARG A 65 13.39 6.43 4.85
N TYR A 66 12.94 7.32 3.97
CA TYR A 66 13.15 8.77 4.13
C TYR A 66 12.33 9.38 5.27
N LEU A 67 11.23 8.75 5.68
CA LEU A 67 10.43 9.12 6.86
C LEU A 67 10.85 8.38 8.13
N ASN A 68 11.64 7.31 7.97
CA ASN A 68 12.13 6.50 9.09
C ASN A 68 13.51 6.95 9.60
N ARG A 69 14.01 8.13 9.16
CA ARG A 69 15.22 8.74 9.71
C ARG A 69 14.87 9.43 11.04
N LYS A 70 15.21 8.76 12.14
CA LYS A 70 15.38 9.39 13.45
C LYS A 70 16.74 10.08 13.53
#